data_AF-A0A8I0MYR5-F1
#
_entry.id   AF-A0A8I0MYR5-F1
#
_cell.length_a   1.000
_cell.length_b   1.000
_cell.length_c   1.000
_cell.angle_alpha   90.00
_cell.angle_beta   90.00
_cell.angle_gamma   90.00
#
_symmetry.space_group_name_H-M   'P 1'
#
loop_
_entity.id
_entity.type
_entity.pdbx_description
1 polymer ?
#
loop_
_entity_poly.entity_id
_entity_poly.type
_entity_poly.pdbx_seq_one_letter_code
_entity_poly.pdbx_strand_id
1 'polypeptide(L)'
;MKHINIYFLICFLYILPASAAVPNSTTMQQWLIQPKALNGWQLVQSGEQFHLMPKQSGEQHGELYYAPQRLPCVVSVPHRFHDKHTLVIGQSLFESTCQLLLANTKHRYDRDDTQQSMDYAKQHNNLHSAAIVAFMLASKDAKIFQIHGFSKKKRKTDAGRSSDIILSQGKQNNAALWNLKTCLAKEGYRVMVYPQEVKELGGTKNILHQLDLPKYSFIHIELSYQIRKQLTKNNQQLEQFNSCVRSLI
;
A
#
# COMPACT_ATOMS: atom_id res chain seq x y z
N MET A 1 50.48 55.25 2.31
CA MET A 1 49.51 54.45 3.10
C MET A 1 48.23 54.36 2.29
N LYS A 2 47.92 53.20 1.70
CA LYS A 2 46.65 52.95 1.01
C LYS A 2 45.92 51.85 1.77
N HIS A 3 44.74 52.18 2.27
CA HIS A 3 43.86 51.26 2.99
C HIS A 3 43.32 50.18 2.04
N ILE A 4 43.50 48.91 2.42
CA ILE A 4 42.82 47.77 1.79
C ILE A 4 41.52 47.56 2.56
N ASN A 5 40.40 47.75 1.87
CA ASN A 5 39.06 47.48 2.37
C ASN A 5 38.77 45.99 2.16
N ILE A 6 38.70 45.21 3.23
CA ILE A 6 38.34 43.79 3.20
C ILE A 6 36.81 43.71 3.30
N TYR A 7 36.15 43.45 2.17
CA TYR A 7 34.75 43.05 2.16
C TYR A 7 34.64 41.60 2.61
N PHE A 8 33.99 41.36 3.75
CA PHE A 8 33.57 40.03 4.18
C PHE A 8 32.43 39.54 3.26
N LEU A 9 32.74 38.57 2.40
CA LEU A 9 31.74 37.86 1.60
C LEU A 9 31.09 36.79 2.49
N ILE A 10 29.89 37.06 3.00
CA ILE A 10 29.07 36.06 3.70
C ILE A 10 28.47 35.14 2.62
N CYS A 11 29.11 34.00 2.37
CA CYS A 11 28.51 32.91 1.59
C CYS A 11 27.39 32.27 2.41
N PHE A 12 26.14 32.63 2.13
CA PHE A 12 25.00 31.80 2.51
C PHE A 12 25.06 30.51 1.68
N LEU A 13 25.66 29.46 2.25
CA LEU A 13 25.48 28.09 1.78
C LEU A 13 24.00 27.73 2.00
N TYR A 14 23.19 27.88 0.95
CA TYR A 14 21.87 27.27 0.89
C TYR A 14 22.09 25.75 0.89
N ILE A 15 22.00 25.13 2.07
CA ILE A 15 21.90 23.68 2.18
C ILE A 15 20.56 23.32 1.55
N LEU A 16 20.60 22.90 0.28
CA LEU A 16 19.43 22.35 -0.38
C LEU A 16 18.95 21.17 0.47
N PRO A 17 17.68 21.15 0.91
CA PRO A 17 17.16 20.04 1.69
C PRO A 17 17.32 18.75 0.90
N ALA A 18 18.03 17.77 1.49
CA ALA A 18 18.29 16.49 0.85
C ALA A 18 16.96 15.78 0.54
N SER A 19 16.77 15.40 -0.72
CA SER A 19 15.63 14.59 -1.14
C SER A 19 15.62 13.27 -0.39
N ALA A 20 14.44 12.82 0.02
CA ALA A 20 14.27 11.58 0.76
C ALA A 20 14.74 10.36 -0.05
N ALA A 21 15.88 9.79 0.31
CA ALA A 21 16.28 8.50 -0.24
C ALA A 21 15.27 7.42 0.17
N VAL A 22 14.84 6.59 -0.78
CA VAL A 22 13.94 5.45 -0.51
C VAL A 22 14.66 4.47 0.42
N PRO A 23 14.12 4.17 1.62
CA PRO A 23 14.72 3.18 2.50
C PRO A 23 14.59 1.78 1.88
N ASN A 24 15.66 0.99 1.94
CA ASN A 24 15.65 -0.41 1.53
C ASN A 24 15.06 -1.31 2.64
N SER A 25 14.89 -2.60 2.35
CA SER A 25 14.30 -3.56 3.30
C SER A 25 15.12 -3.71 4.59
N THR A 26 16.45 -3.64 4.54
CA THR A 26 17.31 -3.69 5.74
C THR A 26 17.05 -2.49 6.65
N THR A 27 17.01 -1.28 6.09
CA THR A 27 16.66 -0.06 6.82
C THR A 27 15.26 -0.17 7.41
N MET A 28 14.29 -0.68 6.65
CA MET A 28 12.93 -0.85 7.12
C MET A 28 12.80 -1.92 8.23
N GLN A 29 13.60 -2.97 8.20
CA GLN A 29 13.63 -3.98 9.26
C GLN A 29 14.08 -3.37 10.59
N GLN A 30 15.16 -2.58 10.56
CA GLN A 30 15.62 -1.85 11.74
C GLN A 30 14.57 -0.83 12.22
N TRP A 31 13.91 -0.16 11.28
CA TRP A 31 12.86 0.82 11.60
C TRP A 31 11.63 0.17 12.26
N LEU A 32 11.23 -1.03 11.83
CA LEU A 32 10.10 -1.75 12.44
C LEU A 32 10.38 -2.20 13.89
N ILE A 33 11.66 -2.44 14.22
CA ILE A 33 12.12 -2.75 15.59
C ILE A 33 12.15 -1.48 16.44
N GLN A 34 12.69 -0.39 15.89
CA GLN A 34 12.85 0.88 16.59
C GLN A 34 12.49 2.06 15.66
N PRO A 35 11.20 2.44 15.60
CA PRO A 35 10.75 3.53 14.75
C PRO A 35 11.46 4.84 15.08
N LYS A 36 12.08 5.45 14.07
CA LYS A 36 12.77 6.74 14.17
C LYS A 36 12.66 7.52 12.86
N ALA A 37 12.88 8.84 12.90
CA ALA A 37 12.99 9.62 11.67
C ALA A 37 14.16 9.09 10.82
N LEU A 38 13.96 9.07 9.50
CA LEU A 38 15.00 8.72 8.52
C LEU A 38 15.44 10.00 7.77
N ASN A 39 16.59 9.96 7.10
CA ASN A 39 17.07 11.13 6.36
C ASN A 39 16.10 11.50 5.20
N GLY A 40 15.60 12.73 5.19
CA GLY A 40 14.55 13.20 4.28
C GLY A 40 13.13 12.75 4.66
N TRP A 41 12.95 11.95 5.71
CA TRP A 41 11.65 11.50 6.20
C TRP A 41 11.31 12.13 7.55
N GLN A 42 10.03 12.38 7.77
CA GLN A 42 9.48 12.78 9.07
C GLN A 42 8.75 11.59 9.70
N LEU A 43 8.90 11.49 11.01
CA LEU A 43 8.17 10.54 11.84
C LEU A 43 7.19 11.34 12.71
N VAL A 44 5.92 10.99 12.62
CA VAL A 44 4.88 11.45 13.55
C VAL A 44 4.48 10.26 14.41
N GLN A 45 4.42 10.46 15.72
CA GLN A 45 3.93 9.45 16.65
C GLN A 45 2.62 9.94 17.27
N SER A 46 1.60 9.08 17.30
CA SER A 46 0.33 9.33 17.98
C SER A 46 -0.02 8.11 18.83
N GLY A 47 0.13 8.25 20.15
CA GLY A 47 0.08 7.11 21.07
C GLY A 47 1.12 6.05 20.69
N GLU A 48 0.66 4.83 20.43
CA GLU A 48 1.50 3.70 20.02
C GLU A 48 1.63 3.55 18.50
N GLN A 49 1.06 4.46 17.72
CA GLN A 49 1.13 4.42 16.25
C GLN A 49 2.21 5.37 15.73
N PHE A 50 2.90 4.92 14.69
CA PHE A 50 3.97 5.64 14.01
C PHE A 50 3.58 5.89 12.56
N HIS A 51 3.81 7.10 12.07
CA HIS A 51 3.59 7.49 10.68
C HIS A 51 4.88 8.04 10.11
N LEU A 52 5.43 7.33 9.13
CA LEU A 52 6.60 7.73 8.38
C LEU A 52 6.16 8.27 7.01
N MET A 53 6.54 9.51 6.72
CA MET A 53 6.27 10.15 5.43
C MET A 53 7.43 11.05 5.01
N PRO A 54 7.53 11.41 3.73
CA PRO A 54 8.58 12.33 3.27
C PRO A 54 8.44 13.71 3.92
N LYS A 55 9.55 14.43 4.17
CA LYS A 55 9.52 15.77 4.77
C LYS A 55 8.95 16.81 3.81
N GLN A 56 9.24 16.67 2.52
CA GLN A 56 8.76 17.62 1.54
C GLN A 56 7.44 17.14 0.94
N SER A 57 6.42 18.00 1.04
CA SER A 57 5.17 17.83 0.33
C SER A 57 5.44 17.80 -1.18
N GLY A 58 5.36 16.62 -1.79
CA GLY A 58 5.65 16.41 -3.21
C GLY A 58 6.68 15.32 -3.49
N GLU A 59 7.35 14.79 -2.46
CA GLU A 59 8.27 13.66 -2.63
C GLU A 59 7.55 12.34 -2.95
N GLN A 60 8.26 11.49 -3.68
CA GLN A 60 7.70 10.45 -4.51
C GLN A 60 7.85 9.06 -3.88
N HIS A 61 7.78 8.95 -2.56
CA HIS A 61 8.23 7.73 -1.89
C HIS A 61 7.14 7.01 -1.09
N GLY A 62 5.90 7.48 -1.13
CA GLY A 62 4.81 6.86 -0.38
C GLY A 62 4.87 7.20 1.10
N GLU A 63 3.94 6.64 1.86
CA GLU A 63 3.84 6.80 3.30
C GLU A 63 3.54 5.46 3.97
N LEU A 64 3.88 5.35 5.24
CA LEU A 64 3.77 4.15 6.05
C LEU A 64 3.18 4.48 7.42
N TYR A 65 2.17 3.72 7.85
CA TYR A 65 1.66 3.73 9.21
C TYR A 65 1.98 2.38 9.87
N TYR A 66 2.42 2.41 11.12
CA TYR A 66 2.82 1.24 11.88
C TYR A 66 2.21 1.26 13.29
N ALA A 67 1.57 0.16 13.67
CA ALA A 67 0.90 -0.02 14.95
C ALA A 67 1.32 -1.38 15.55
N PRO A 68 2.43 -1.47 16.31
CA PRO A 68 3.05 -2.73 16.71
C PRO A 68 2.16 -3.65 17.55
N GLN A 69 1.15 -3.13 18.25
CA GLN A 69 0.26 -3.97 19.08
C GLN A 69 -0.87 -4.67 18.31
N ARG A 70 -0.99 -4.45 16.99
CA ARG A 70 -2.02 -5.04 16.13
C ARG A 70 -1.61 -6.42 15.59
N LEU A 71 -2.49 -7.07 14.84
CA LEU A 71 -2.21 -8.38 14.24
C LEU A 71 -1.23 -8.28 13.06
N PRO A 72 -0.40 -9.32 12.84
CA PRO A 72 0.65 -9.30 11.83
C PRO A 72 0.08 -9.37 10.41
N CYS A 73 -0.33 -8.22 9.88
CA CYS A 73 -0.74 -8.06 8.50
C CYS A 73 -0.37 -6.67 7.96
N VAL A 74 -0.33 -6.61 6.63
CA VAL A 74 -0.02 -5.40 5.87
C VAL A 74 -1.21 -5.05 5.00
N VAL A 75 -1.65 -3.80 5.07
CA VAL A 75 -2.57 -3.21 4.11
C VAL A 75 -1.76 -2.37 3.13
N SER A 76 -1.85 -2.67 1.83
CA SER A 76 -1.17 -1.90 0.78
C SER A 76 -2.19 -1.22 -0.11
N VAL A 77 -2.07 0.09 -0.28
CA VAL A 77 -2.93 0.94 -1.11
C VAL A 77 -2.05 1.71 -2.09
N PRO A 78 -1.56 1.07 -3.17
CA PRO A 78 -0.56 1.67 -4.05
C PRO A 78 -1.14 2.75 -4.97
N HIS A 79 -2.47 2.87 -5.10
CA HIS A 79 -3.12 3.74 -6.10
C HIS A 79 -4.24 4.64 -5.53
N ARG A 80 -4.12 5.15 -4.29
CA ARG A 80 -5.19 5.93 -3.60
C ARG A 80 -5.86 7.04 -4.42
N PHE A 81 -5.10 7.70 -5.32
CA PHE A 81 -5.61 8.80 -6.14
C PHE A 81 -6.35 8.31 -7.40
N HIS A 82 -5.83 7.25 -8.03
CA HIS A 82 -6.46 6.65 -9.20
C HIS A 82 -7.69 5.84 -8.78
N ASP A 83 -7.51 5.04 -7.75
CA ASP A 83 -8.49 4.14 -7.18
C ASP A 83 -9.16 4.83 -6.00
N LYS A 84 -9.90 5.91 -6.30
CA LYS A 84 -10.64 6.70 -5.29
C LYS A 84 -11.29 5.83 -4.20
N HIS A 85 -11.20 6.27 -2.95
CA HIS A 85 -11.72 5.60 -1.74
C HIS A 85 -10.95 4.38 -1.23
N THR A 86 -9.96 3.82 -1.95
CA THR A 86 -9.20 2.66 -1.44
C THR A 86 -8.43 2.97 -0.17
N LEU A 87 -7.92 4.21 0.01
CA LEU A 87 -7.25 4.57 1.25
C LEU A 87 -8.20 4.51 2.46
N VAL A 88 -9.41 5.07 2.36
CA VAL A 88 -10.36 5.07 3.48
C VAL A 88 -10.68 3.64 3.91
N ILE A 89 -10.87 2.74 2.94
CA ILE A 89 -11.11 1.32 3.19
C ILE A 89 -9.87 0.67 3.82
N GLY A 90 -8.69 0.93 3.28
CA GLY A 90 -7.43 0.40 3.81
C GLY A 90 -7.09 0.90 5.21
N GLN A 91 -7.37 2.18 5.50
CA GLN A 91 -7.24 2.77 6.84
C GLN A 91 -8.16 2.08 7.83
N SER A 92 -9.42 1.84 7.47
CA SER A 92 -10.35 1.13 8.35
C SER A 92 -9.87 -0.29 8.71
N LEU A 93 -9.33 -1.03 7.73
CA LEU A 93 -8.72 -2.35 8.00
C LEU A 93 -7.45 -2.25 8.85
N PHE A 94 -6.60 -1.26 8.60
CA PHE A 94 -5.42 -0.99 9.41
C PHE A 94 -5.78 -0.65 10.85
N GLU A 95 -6.69 0.30 11.04
CA GLU A 95 -7.09 0.81 12.35
C GLU A 95 -7.69 -0.27 13.25
N SER A 96 -8.46 -1.17 12.66
CA SER A 96 -9.12 -2.27 13.37
C SER A 96 -8.24 -3.50 13.57
N THR A 97 -7.22 -3.73 12.73
CA THR A 97 -6.64 -5.08 12.60
C THR A 97 -5.14 -5.12 12.36
N CYS A 98 -4.60 -4.38 11.37
CA CYS A 98 -3.25 -4.64 10.85
C CYS A 98 -2.15 -3.76 11.45
N GLN A 99 -0.97 -4.35 11.64
CA GLN A 99 0.23 -3.64 12.08
C GLN A 99 0.74 -2.62 11.06
N LEU A 100 0.58 -2.84 9.76
CA LEU A 100 1.19 -1.98 8.74
C LEU A 100 0.17 -1.49 7.71
N LEU A 101 0.21 -0.21 7.36
CA LEU A 101 -0.46 0.37 6.20
C LEU A 101 0.55 1.12 5.34
N LEU A 102 0.48 0.91 4.04
CA LEU A 102 1.31 1.55 3.03
C LEU A 102 0.44 2.24 2.00
N ALA A 103 0.65 3.53 1.76
CA ALA A 103 -0.10 4.31 0.77
C ALA A 103 0.84 5.11 -0.15
N ASN A 104 0.41 5.36 -1.38
CA ASN A 104 1.18 6.18 -2.34
C ASN A 104 0.97 7.68 -2.09
N THR A 105 2.00 8.49 -2.32
CA THR A 105 1.94 9.97 -2.21
C THR A 105 1.82 10.67 -3.57
N LYS A 106 1.97 9.92 -4.68
CA LYS A 106 1.82 10.41 -6.06
C LYS A 106 0.86 9.58 -6.90
N HIS A 107 0.26 10.18 -7.92
CA HIS A 107 -0.62 9.45 -8.83
C HIS A 107 0.20 8.44 -9.66
N ARG A 108 -0.35 7.25 -9.93
CA ARG A 108 0.37 6.19 -10.66
C ARG A 108 0.80 6.51 -12.10
N TYR A 109 0.28 7.61 -12.65
CA TYR A 109 0.60 8.10 -13.99
C TYR A 109 1.61 9.26 -13.96
N ASP A 110 1.94 9.75 -12.76
CA ASP A 110 3.00 10.71 -12.57
C ASP A 110 4.35 10.04 -12.85
N ARG A 111 5.34 10.88 -13.13
CA ARG A 111 6.72 10.47 -13.36
C ARG A 111 7.62 11.08 -12.29
N ASP A 112 8.67 10.34 -11.95
CA ASP A 112 9.79 10.90 -11.20
C ASP A 112 10.69 11.75 -12.07
N ASP A 113 11.68 12.39 -11.44
CA ASP A 113 12.65 13.25 -12.11
C ASP A 113 13.47 12.49 -13.16
N THR A 114 13.52 11.15 -13.07
CA THR A 114 14.16 10.25 -14.04
C THR A 114 13.20 9.68 -15.09
N GLN A 115 11.97 10.21 -15.16
CA GLN A 115 10.88 9.77 -16.06
C GLN A 115 10.35 8.36 -15.80
N GLN A 116 10.70 7.74 -14.67
CA GLN A 116 10.14 6.45 -14.28
C GLN A 116 8.72 6.59 -13.76
N SER A 117 7.91 5.53 -13.95
CA SER A 117 6.49 5.54 -13.57
C SER A 117 6.32 5.44 -12.08
N MET A 118 5.50 6.32 -11.48
CA MET A 118 5.13 6.29 -10.06
C MET A 118 4.09 5.22 -9.69
N ASP A 119 4.12 4.09 -10.39
CA ASP A 119 3.26 2.94 -10.11
C ASP A 119 3.91 2.04 -9.06
N TYR A 120 3.58 2.30 -7.78
CA TYR A 120 4.10 1.57 -6.60
C TYR A 120 3.82 0.06 -6.66
N ALA A 121 2.83 -0.37 -7.45
CA ALA A 121 2.51 -1.78 -7.67
C ALA A 121 3.42 -2.45 -8.72
N LYS A 122 4.36 -1.72 -9.34
CA LYS A 122 5.25 -2.22 -10.38
C LYS A 122 6.74 -1.88 -10.16
N GLN A 123 7.06 -0.82 -9.44
CA GLN A 123 8.45 -0.43 -9.18
C GLN A 123 9.12 -1.37 -8.16
N HIS A 124 10.36 -1.80 -8.41
CA HIS A 124 11.13 -2.61 -7.46
C HIS A 124 11.57 -1.79 -6.23
N ASN A 125 12.05 -0.56 -6.46
CA ASN A 125 12.67 0.27 -5.44
C ASN A 125 11.70 1.35 -4.97
N ASN A 126 10.80 1.00 -4.04
CA ASN A 126 9.91 1.94 -3.39
C ASN A 126 9.67 1.55 -1.92
N LEU A 127 9.12 2.46 -1.13
CA LEU A 127 8.84 2.20 0.29
C LEU A 127 7.89 1.01 0.51
N HIS A 128 6.89 0.80 -0.36
CA HIS A 128 5.93 -0.30 -0.20
C HIS A 128 6.62 -1.65 -0.27
N SER A 129 7.37 -1.91 -1.34
CA SER A 129 8.07 -3.19 -1.50
C SER A 129 9.10 -3.40 -0.40
N ALA A 130 9.89 -2.37 -0.07
CA ALA A 130 10.92 -2.44 0.97
C ALA A 130 10.33 -2.76 2.35
N ALA A 131 9.26 -2.06 2.75
CA ALA A 131 8.60 -2.27 4.03
C ALA A 131 7.87 -3.61 4.11
N ILE A 132 7.21 -4.04 3.02
CA ILE A 132 6.57 -5.36 2.95
C ILE A 132 7.61 -6.47 3.13
N VAL A 133 8.73 -6.42 2.39
CA VAL A 133 9.79 -7.43 2.52
C VAL A 133 10.35 -7.45 3.94
N ALA A 134 10.66 -6.28 4.51
CA ALA A 134 11.15 -6.17 5.87
C ALA A 134 10.18 -6.78 6.91
N PHE A 135 8.90 -6.49 6.76
CA PHE A 135 7.86 -6.98 7.66
C PHE A 135 7.67 -8.50 7.55
N MET A 136 7.61 -9.02 6.32
CA MET A 136 7.45 -10.46 6.07
C MET A 136 8.65 -11.30 6.50
N LEU A 137 9.86 -10.73 6.52
CA LEU A 137 11.04 -11.37 7.10
C LEU A 137 10.92 -11.57 8.62
N ALA A 138 10.28 -10.63 9.31
CA ALA A 138 10.04 -10.70 10.75
C ALA A 138 8.78 -11.53 11.12
N SER A 139 7.76 -11.54 10.25
CA SER A 139 6.48 -12.22 10.46
C SER A 139 6.11 -13.06 9.25
N LYS A 140 6.63 -14.29 9.16
CA LYS A 140 6.45 -15.16 7.98
C LYS A 140 5.00 -15.58 7.74
N ASP A 141 4.17 -15.62 8.78
CA ASP A 141 2.76 -16.01 8.66
C ASP A 141 1.82 -14.84 8.32
N ALA A 142 2.36 -13.62 8.30
CA ALA A 142 1.59 -12.42 8.02
C ALA A 142 0.90 -12.46 6.65
N LYS A 143 -0.17 -11.68 6.54
CA LYS A 143 -0.92 -11.52 5.28
C LYS A 143 -0.76 -10.11 4.74
N ILE A 144 -0.65 -10.02 3.42
CA ILE A 144 -0.60 -8.75 2.70
C ILE A 144 -1.90 -8.61 1.92
N PHE A 145 -2.70 -7.61 2.27
CA PHE A 145 -3.93 -7.25 1.59
C PHE A 145 -3.68 -6.00 0.76
N GLN A 146 -3.55 -6.15 -0.56
CA GLN A 146 -3.41 -5.01 -1.44
C GLN A 146 -4.74 -4.64 -2.07
N ILE A 147 -5.21 -3.44 -1.77
CA ILE A 147 -6.53 -2.95 -2.17
C ILE A 147 -6.38 -2.05 -3.39
N HIS A 148 -6.98 -2.49 -4.48
CA HIS A 148 -7.07 -1.78 -5.76
C HIS A 148 -8.52 -1.46 -6.10
N GLY A 149 -8.68 -0.63 -7.12
CA GLY A 149 -9.97 -0.25 -7.66
C GLY A 149 -10.10 -0.55 -9.14
N PHE A 150 -11.28 -1.02 -9.56
CA PHE A 150 -11.60 -1.14 -10.98
C PHE A 150 -12.90 -0.46 -11.37
N SER A 151 -13.05 -0.23 -12.67
CA SER A 151 -14.29 0.19 -13.30
C SER A 151 -14.90 -0.98 -14.06
N LYS A 152 -16.14 -1.34 -13.71
CA LYS A 152 -16.93 -2.38 -14.38
C LYS A 152 -17.08 -2.09 -15.87
N LYS A 153 -17.35 -0.83 -16.25
CA LYS A 153 -17.50 -0.40 -17.66
C LYS A 153 -16.23 -0.60 -18.51
N LYS A 154 -15.05 -0.65 -17.87
CA LYS A 154 -13.76 -0.87 -18.55
C LYS A 154 -13.35 -2.35 -18.60
N ARG A 155 -14.16 -3.27 -18.07
CA ARG A 155 -13.87 -4.71 -18.06
C ARG A 155 -14.16 -5.34 -19.43
N LYS A 156 -13.31 -6.30 -19.80
CA LYS A 156 -13.40 -6.98 -21.11
C LYS A 156 -14.34 -8.18 -21.06
N THR A 157 -14.38 -8.86 -19.92
CA THR A 157 -15.18 -10.07 -19.71
C THR A 157 -16.50 -9.76 -19.02
N ASP A 158 -17.54 -10.56 -19.25
CA ASP A 158 -18.83 -10.39 -18.57
C ASP A 158 -18.73 -10.71 -17.07
N ALA A 159 -17.88 -11.68 -16.71
CA ALA A 159 -17.52 -11.95 -15.31
C ALA A 159 -16.92 -10.68 -14.65
N GLY A 160 -15.97 -10.02 -15.32
CA GLY A 160 -15.39 -8.77 -14.83
C GLY A 160 -16.44 -7.65 -14.73
N ARG A 161 -17.29 -7.46 -15.75
CA ARG A 161 -18.31 -6.40 -15.76
C ARG A 161 -19.37 -6.58 -14.67
N SER A 162 -19.71 -7.82 -14.34
CA SER A 162 -20.73 -8.13 -13.33
C SER A 162 -20.17 -8.18 -11.91
N SER A 163 -18.90 -8.54 -11.72
CA SER A 163 -18.25 -8.63 -10.40
C SER A 163 -18.27 -7.33 -9.61
N ASP A 164 -18.48 -7.45 -8.30
CA ASP A 164 -18.37 -6.39 -7.31
C ASP A 164 -16.94 -6.33 -6.75
N ILE A 165 -16.36 -7.51 -6.53
CA ILE A 165 -15.01 -7.74 -5.99
C ILE A 165 -14.34 -8.83 -6.84
N ILE A 166 -13.06 -8.66 -7.14
CA ILE A 166 -12.21 -9.70 -7.73
C ILE A 166 -11.06 -9.99 -6.76
N LEU A 167 -10.84 -11.27 -6.46
CA LEU A 167 -9.78 -11.75 -5.58
C LEU A 167 -8.73 -12.53 -6.37
N SER A 168 -7.46 -12.42 -5.97
CA SER A 168 -6.37 -13.17 -6.59
C SER A 168 -5.19 -13.36 -5.63
N GLN A 169 -4.50 -14.50 -5.73
CA GLN A 169 -3.14 -14.71 -5.21
C GLN A 169 -2.13 -14.91 -6.37
N GLY A 170 -2.50 -14.50 -7.59
CA GLY A 170 -1.69 -14.61 -8.80
C GLY A 170 -2.17 -15.74 -9.71
N LYS A 171 -1.25 -16.57 -10.21
CA LYS A 171 -1.59 -17.67 -11.14
C LYS A 171 -2.27 -18.85 -10.46
N GLN A 172 -2.09 -19.01 -9.16
CA GLN A 172 -2.64 -20.10 -8.34
C GLN A 172 -3.19 -19.52 -7.05
N ASN A 173 -4.19 -20.18 -6.46
CA ASN A 173 -4.82 -19.77 -5.21
C ASN A 173 -4.87 -20.95 -4.24
N ASN A 174 -5.00 -20.66 -2.95
CA ASN A 174 -5.22 -21.65 -1.90
C ASN A 174 -6.66 -21.60 -1.33
N ALA A 175 -6.97 -22.52 -0.41
CA ALA A 175 -8.28 -22.60 0.24
C ALA A 175 -8.66 -21.32 1.01
N ALA A 176 -7.69 -20.61 1.58
CA ALA A 176 -7.93 -19.37 2.31
C ALA A 176 -8.57 -18.29 1.43
N LEU A 177 -8.14 -18.15 0.17
CA LEU A 177 -8.77 -17.20 -0.76
C LEU A 177 -10.23 -17.55 -1.06
N TRP A 178 -10.55 -18.84 -1.15
CA TRP A 178 -11.92 -19.32 -1.36
C TRP A 178 -12.81 -19.12 -0.13
N ASN A 179 -12.24 -19.24 1.08
CA ASN A 179 -12.95 -18.90 2.31
C ASN A 179 -13.27 -17.41 2.37
N LEU A 180 -12.32 -16.53 1.99
CA LEU A 180 -12.57 -15.10 1.89
C LEU A 180 -13.67 -14.78 0.87
N LYS A 181 -13.61 -15.42 -0.32
CA LYS A 181 -14.68 -15.30 -1.32
C LYS A 181 -16.04 -15.67 -0.72
N THR A 182 -16.12 -16.80 -0.03
CA THR A 182 -17.35 -17.30 0.58
C THR A 182 -17.88 -16.34 1.64
N CYS A 183 -17.01 -15.80 2.49
CA CYS A 183 -17.41 -14.80 3.48
C CYS A 183 -18.00 -13.55 2.81
N LEU A 184 -17.28 -12.96 1.87
CA LEU A 184 -17.74 -11.76 1.16
C LEU A 184 -19.02 -12.01 0.35
N ALA A 185 -19.19 -13.19 -0.22
CA ALA A 185 -20.43 -13.54 -0.93
C ALA A 185 -21.63 -13.62 0.02
N LYS A 186 -21.45 -14.09 1.26
CA LYS A 186 -22.50 -14.10 2.30
C LYS A 186 -22.94 -12.69 2.70
N GLU A 187 -22.03 -11.72 2.65
CA GLU A 187 -22.34 -10.29 2.84
C GLU A 187 -23.05 -9.66 1.61
N GLY A 188 -23.35 -10.44 0.57
CA GLY A 188 -24.13 -10.03 -0.59
C GLY A 188 -23.30 -9.49 -1.76
N TYR A 189 -21.97 -9.59 -1.72
CA TYR A 189 -21.11 -9.16 -2.83
C TYR A 189 -21.04 -10.22 -3.93
N ARG A 190 -21.05 -9.81 -5.21
CA ARG A 190 -20.65 -10.69 -6.32
C ARG A 190 -19.14 -10.79 -6.43
N VAL A 191 -18.57 -11.80 -5.79
CA VAL A 191 -17.11 -12.01 -5.73
C VAL A 191 -16.67 -13.03 -6.78
N MET A 192 -15.65 -12.70 -7.55
CA MET A 192 -15.01 -13.61 -8.51
C MET A 192 -13.55 -13.86 -8.11
N VAL A 193 -13.06 -15.07 -8.34
CA VAL A 193 -11.65 -15.44 -8.12
C VAL A 193 -10.90 -15.55 -9.45
N TYR A 194 -9.79 -14.83 -9.61
CA TYR A 194 -8.87 -15.02 -10.72
C TYR A 194 -7.90 -16.18 -10.43
N PRO A 195 -7.54 -17.05 -11.40
CA PRO A 195 -8.03 -17.07 -12.78
C PRO A 195 -9.27 -17.96 -12.99
N GLN A 196 -9.81 -18.60 -11.95
CA GLN A 196 -10.81 -19.67 -12.11
C GLN A 196 -12.14 -19.13 -12.65
N GLU A 197 -12.59 -17.98 -12.17
CA GLU A 197 -13.93 -17.41 -12.46
C GLU A 197 -13.87 -16.14 -13.31
N VAL A 198 -12.72 -15.44 -13.29
CA VAL A 198 -12.48 -14.26 -14.12
C VAL A 198 -11.05 -14.30 -14.66
N LYS A 199 -10.86 -13.86 -15.91
CA LYS A 199 -9.57 -13.92 -16.63
C LYS A 199 -8.85 -12.57 -16.72
N GLU A 200 -9.27 -11.59 -15.94
CA GLU A 200 -8.66 -10.25 -15.85
C GLU A 200 -8.48 -9.83 -14.39
N LEU A 201 -7.70 -8.78 -14.14
CA LEU A 201 -7.45 -8.21 -12.80
C LEU A 201 -6.79 -9.16 -11.78
N GLY A 202 -6.10 -10.19 -12.25
CA GLY A 202 -5.40 -11.15 -11.39
C GLY A 202 -4.16 -10.63 -10.67
N GLY A 203 -3.77 -9.36 -10.86
CA GLY A 203 -2.55 -8.81 -10.25
C GLY A 203 -1.24 -9.46 -10.70
N THR A 204 -1.22 -10.34 -11.72
CA THR A 204 -0.07 -11.21 -12.04
C THR A 204 1.22 -10.49 -12.48
N LYS A 205 1.15 -9.20 -12.80
CA LYS A 205 2.30 -8.34 -13.11
C LYS A 205 2.71 -7.43 -11.95
N ASN A 206 2.08 -7.60 -10.79
CA ASN A 206 2.39 -6.84 -9.59
C ASN A 206 3.79 -7.17 -9.10
N ILE A 207 4.49 -6.15 -8.61
CA ILE A 207 5.84 -6.29 -8.05
C ILE A 207 5.87 -7.33 -6.92
N LEU A 208 4.83 -7.41 -6.09
CA LEU A 208 4.79 -8.33 -4.96
C LEU A 208 4.83 -9.81 -5.35
N HIS A 209 4.47 -10.17 -6.59
CA HIS A 209 4.66 -11.54 -7.10
C HIS A 209 6.08 -11.84 -7.56
N GLN A 210 6.95 -10.84 -7.62
CA GLN A 210 8.36 -10.96 -8.02
C GLN A 210 9.31 -10.88 -6.82
N LEU A 211 8.78 -10.60 -5.63
CA LEU A 211 9.52 -10.57 -4.38
C LEU A 211 9.50 -11.95 -3.72
N ASP A 212 10.51 -12.24 -2.91
CA ASP A 212 10.58 -13.47 -2.12
C ASP A 212 9.64 -13.37 -0.90
N LEU A 213 8.35 -13.60 -1.15
CA LEU A 213 7.31 -13.58 -0.14
C LEU A 213 6.79 -15.02 0.09
N PRO A 214 6.42 -15.37 1.34
CA PRO A 214 5.80 -16.66 1.64
C PRO A 214 4.62 -16.95 0.70
N LYS A 215 4.54 -18.18 0.19
CA LYS A 215 3.52 -18.57 -0.78
C LYS A 215 2.12 -18.26 -0.23
N TYR A 216 1.26 -17.66 -1.07
CA TYR A 216 -0.12 -17.30 -0.73
C TYR A 216 -0.28 -16.21 0.36
N SER A 217 0.81 -15.59 0.84
CA SER A 217 0.73 -14.47 1.79
C SER A 217 0.16 -13.19 1.17
N PHE A 218 0.30 -13.03 -0.14
CA PHE A 218 -0.19 -11.87 -0.88
C PHE A 218 -1.59 -12.10 -1.45
N ILE A 219 -2.56 -11.31 -0.99
CA ILE A 219 -3.95 -11.27 -1.46
C ILE A 219 -4.20 -9.94 -2.17
N HIS A 220 -4.48 -10.04 -3.46
CA HIS A 220 -4.85 -8.92 -4.31
C HIS A 220 -6.37 -8.78 -4.35
N ILE A 221 -6.88 -7.62 -3.90
CA ILE A 221 -8.31 -7.33 -3.77
C ILE A 221 -8.66 -6.16 -4.67
N GLU A 222 -9.47 -6.42 -5.69
CA GLU A 222 -9.92 -5.43 -6.67
C GLU A 222 -11.38 -5.09 -6.39
N LEU A 223 -11.65 -3.84 -6.02
CA LEU A 223 -12.99 -3.37 -5.67
C LEU A 223 -13.59 -2.49 -6.77
N SER A 224 -14.81 -2.80 -7.20
CA SER A 224 -15.49 -1.94 -8.17
C SER A 224 -15.75 -0.55 -7.58
N TYR A 225 -15.79 0.48 -8.43
CA TYR A 225 -16.02 1.86 -7.98
C TYR A 225 -17.32 2.01 -7.16
N GLN A 226 -18.40 1.31 -7.55
CA GLN A 226 -19.66 1.35 -6.82
C GLN A 226 -19.50 0.83 -5.39
N ILE A 227 -18.86 -0.32 -5.21
CA ILE A 227 -18.62 -0.93 -3.90
C ILE A 227 -17.72 -0.05 -3.05
N ARG A 228 -16.64 0.50 -3.61
CA ARG A 228 -15.76 1.41 -2.87
C ARG A 228 -16.52 2.62 -2.32
N LYS A 229 -17.38 3.23 -3.14
CA LYS A 229 -18.22 4.35 -2.71
C LYS A 229 -19.22 3.94 -1.63
N GLN A 230 -19.82 2.76 -1.75
CA GLN A 230 -20.76 2.21 -0.79
C GLN A 230 -20.10 1.95 0.57
N LEU A 231 -18.95 1.26 0.59
CA LEU A 231 -18.20 0.97 1.81
C LEU A 231 -17.84 2.24 2.59
N THR A 232 -17.42 3.31 1.90
CA THR A 232 -17.09 4.58 2.58
C THR A 232 -18.29 5.35 3.14
N LYS A 233 -19.52 4.91 2.83
CA LYS A 233 -20.75 5.57 3.28
C LYS A 233 -21.54 4.74 4.27
N ASN A 234 -21.18 3.47 4.46
CA ASN A 234 -21.90 2.54 5.31
C ASN A 234 -20.91 1.78 6.20
N ASN A 235 -20.80 2.23 7.46
CA ASN A 235 -19.89 1.66 8.44
C ASN A 235 -20.18 0.18 8.72
N GLN A 236 -21.44 -0.25 8.69
CA GLN A 236 -21.79 -1.67 8.89
C GLN A 236 -21.22 -2.52 7.76
N GLN A 237 -21.37 -2.09 6.51
CA GLN A 237 -20.84 -2.82 5.36
C GLN A 237 -19.31 -2.80 5.29
N LEU A 238 -18.69 -1.70 5.72
CA LEU A 238 -17.24 -1.61 5.87
C LEU A 238 -16.73 -2.57 6.95
N GLU A 239 -17.39 -2.66 8.10
CA GLU A 239 -17.04 -3.62 9.15
C GLU A 239 -17.27 -5.07 8.69
N GLN A 240 -18.35 -5.37 7.97
CA GLN A 240 -18.58 -6.69 7.37
C GLN A 240 -17.45 -7.07 6.39
N PHE A 241 -17.05 -6.14 5.53
CA PHE A 241 -15.91 -6.32 4.63
C PHE A 241 -14.62 -6.60 5.42
N ASN A 242 -14.30 -5.76 6.41
CA ASN A 242 -13.11 -5.92 7.25
C ASN A 242 -13.14 -7.24 8.01
N SER A 243 -14.32 -7.66 8.51
CA SER A 243 -14.52 -8.91 9.23
C SER A 243 -14.20 -10.12 8.35
N CYS A 244 -14.60 -10.09 7.08
CA CYS A 244 -14.21 -11.14 6.13
C CYS A 244 -12.71 -11.13 5.84
N VAL A 245 -12.10 -9.96 5.65
CA VAL A 245 -10.65 -9.87 5.38
C VAL A 245 -9.83 -10.34 6.58
N ARG A 246 -10.19 -9.94 7.80
CA ARG A 246 -9.47 -10.35 9.03
C ARG A 246 -9.59 -11.83 9.34
N SER A 247 -10.58 -12.54 8.80
CA SER A 247 -10.70 -13.99 8.98
C SER A 247 -9.55 -14.81 8.37
N LEU A 248 -8.66 -14.16 7.60
CA LEU A 248 -7.47 -14.78 7.02
C LEU A 248 -6.19 -14.64 7.86
N ILE A 249 -6.27 -13.91 8.98
CA ILE A 249 -5.17 -13.64 9.90
C ILE A 249 -5.32 -14.55 11.10
#